data_AF-A0A1G6KW99-F1
#
_entry.id   AF-A0A1G6KW99-F1
#
_cell.length_a   1.000
_cell.length_b   1.000
_cell.length_c   1.000
_cell.angle_alpha   90.00
_cell.angle_beta   90.00
_cell.angle_gamma   90.00
#
_symmetry.space_group_name_H-M   'P 1'
#
loop_
_entity.id
_entity.type
_entity.pdbx_description
1 polymer ?
#
loop_
_entity_poly.entity_id
_entity_poly.type
_entity_poly.pdbx_seq_one_letter_code
_entity_poly.pdbx_strand_id
1 'polypeptide(L)'
;MKYPKSLRLLLLSPAILVLSILYGGFITVIALALLAGILNTFGFEQFQMFIWHNMELPAAWSIPFAIVVSALLAYLTMHVKRALSYLLSLVK
;
A
#
# COMPACT_ATOMS: atom_id res chain seq x y z
N MET A 1 30.39 13.65 -7.33
CA MET A 1 30.81 12.48 -8.14
C MET A 1 29.70 12.09 -9.13
N LYS A 2 29.90 12.31 -10.43
CA LYS A 2 28.96 11.83 -11.47
C LYS A 2 29.36 10.42 -11.87
N TYR A 3 28.71 9.41 -11.30
CA TYR A 3 28.85 8.03 -11.76
C TYR A 3 28.34 7.88 -13.21
N PRO A 4 28.93 6.99 -14.02
CA PRO A 4 28.45 6.70 -15.37
C PRO A 4 27.03 6.13 -15.32
N LYS A 5 26.23 6.42 -16.36
CA LYS A 5 24.79 6.10 -16.42
C LYS A 5 24.49 4.62 -16.18
N SER A 6 25.34 3.73 -16.68
CA SER A 6 25.25 2.27 -16.49
C SER A 6 25.38 1.85 -15.03
N LEU A 7 26.33 2.42 -14.29
CA LEU A 7 26.57 2.07 -12.89
C LEU A 7 25.45 2.59 -11.98
N ARG A 8 24.92 3.79 -12.27
CA ARG A 8 23.73 4.34 -11.59
C ARG A 8 22.52 3.43 -11.77
N LEU A 9 22.26 2.98 -12.99
CA LEU A 9 21.12 2.12 -13.30
C LEU A 9 21.23 0.77 -12.58
N LEU A 10 22.44 0.21 -12.48
CA LEU A 10 22.70 -1.06 -11.78
C LEU A 10 22.50 -0.94 -10.26
N LEU A 11 22.91 0.19 -9.66
CA LEU A 11 22.73 0.47 -8.23
C LEU A 11 21.28 0.84 -7.86
N LEU A 12 20.56 1.52 -8.76
CA LEU A 12 19.20 2.02 -8.52
C LEU A 12 18.11 1.01 -8.91
N SER A 13 18.41 0.03 -9.76
CA SER A 13 17.43 -0.97 -10.22
C SER A 13 16.76 -1.77 -9.10
N PRO A 14 17.45 -2.26 -8.05
CA PRO A 14 16.78 -3.01 -6.99
C PRO A 14 15.88 -2.08 -6.16
N ALA A 15 16.30 -0.84 -5.90
CA ALA A 15 15.48 0.14 -5.20
C ALA A 15 14.21 0.46 -5.99
N ILE A 16 14.32 0.70 -7.30
CA ILE A 16 13.16 0.96 -8.18
C ILE A 16 12.21 -0.24 -8.19
N LEU A 17 12.75 -1.47 -8.26
CA LEU A 17 11.95 -2.70 -8.22
C LEU A 17 11.18 -2.83 -6.89
N VAL A 18 11.86 -2.68 -5.76
CA VAL A 18 11.24 -2.77 -4.42
C VAL A 18 10.17 -1.71 -4.25
N LEU A 19 10.43 -0.45 -4.60
CA LEU A 19 9.42 0.61 -4.51
C LEU A 19 8.25 0.39 -5.47
N SER A 20 8.47 -0.20 -6.63
CA SER A 20 7.39 -0.52 -7.59
C SER A 20 6.47 -1.62 -7.04
N ILE A 21 7.06 -2.68 -6.50
CA ILE A 21 6.30 -3.76 -5.85
C ILE A 21 5.54 -3.22 -4.64
N LEU A 22 6.19 -2.38 -3.81
CA LEU A 22 5.55 -1.76 -2.64
C LEU A 22 4.39 -0.86 -3.03
N TYR A 23 4.53 -0.03 -4.07
CA TYR A 23 3.46 0.82 -4.59
C TYR A 23 2.27 -0.01 -5.08
N GLY A 24 2.53 -1.05 -5.87
CA GLY A 24 1.48 -1.97 -6.32
C GLY A 24 0.80 -2.68 -5.14
N GLY A 25 1.58 -3.15 -4.16
CA GLY A 25 1.10 -3.81 -2.95
C GLY A 25 0.20 -2.92 -2.09
N PHE A 26 0.52 -1.64 -1.93
CA PHE A 26 -0.35 -0.73 -1.18
C PHE A 26 -1.69 -0.50 -1.89
N ILE A 27 -1.70 -0.37 -3.22
CA ILE A 27 -2.94 -0.22 -3.99
C ILE A 27 -3.81 -1.46 -3.84
N THR A 28 -3.24 -2.67 -3.94
CA THR A 28 -4.00 -3.91 -3.79
C THR A 28 -4.55 -4.04 -2.36
N VAL A 29 -3.77 -3.71 -1.33
CA VAL A 29 -4.25 -3.75 0.06
C VAL A 29 -5.36 -2.72 0.31
N ILE A 30 -5.28 -1.50 -0.24
CA ILE A 30 -6.36 -0.51 -0.15
C ILE A 30 -7.66 -1.08 -0.73
N ALA A 31 -7.59 -1.66 -1.95
CA ALA A 31 -8.75 -2.24 -2.61
C ALA A 31 -9.35 -3.40 -1.79
N LEU A 32 -8.49 -4.30 -1.28
CA LEU A 32 -8.92 -5.43 -0.46
C LEU A 32 -9.50 -4.99 0.88
N ALA A 33 -8.92 -3.98 1.54
CA ALA A 33 -9.42 -3.46 2.81
C ALA A 33 -10.81 -2.82 2.66
N LEU A 34 -11.02 -2.04 1.61
CA LEU A 34 -12.34 -1.47 1.29
C LEU A 34 -13.36 -2.58 0.98
N LEU A 35 -12.98 -3.55 0.14
CA LEU A 35 -13.84 -4.69 -0.17
C LEU A 35 -14.21 -5.49 1.08
N ALA A 36 -13.24 -5.80 1.94
CA ALA A 36 -13.47 -6.54 3.17
C ALA A 36 -14.37 -5.75 4.15
N GLY A 37 -14.19 -4.42 4.25
CA GLY A 37 -15.04 -3.58 5.10
C GLY A 37 -16.50 -3.56 4.63
N ILE A 38 -16.71 -3.50 3.31
CA ILE A 38 -18.03 -3.61 2.68
C ILE A 38 -18.62 -5.00 2.95
N LEU A 39 -17.91 -6.08 2.61
CA LEU A 39 -18.38 -7.46 2.75
C LEU A 39 -18.75 -7.80 4.21
N ASN A 40 -17.93 -7.40 5.18
CA ASN A 40 -18.21 -7.64 6.59
C ASN A 40 -19.47 -6.92 7.07
N THR A 41 -19.75 -5.72 6.53
CA THR A 41 -20.96 -4.97 6.88
C THR A 41 -22.23 -5.57 6.28
N PHE A 42 -22.13 -6.21 5.10
CA PHE A 42 -23.26 -6.89 4.45
C PHE A 42 -23.53 -8.30 4.97
N GLY A 43 -22.87 -8.73 6.07
CA GLY A 43 -23.16 -9.99 6.75
C GLY A 43 -22.39 -11.20 6.19
N PHE A 44 -21.33 -10.99 5.40
CA PHE A 44 -20.41 -12.07 5.05
C PHE A 44 -19.47 -12.35 6.22
N GLU A 45 -19.89 -13.21 7.15
CA GLU A 45 -19.13 -13.61 8.35
C GLU A 45 -17.77 -14.29 8.04
N GLN A 46 -17.48 -14.62 6.78
CA GLN A 46 -16.18 -15.14 6.35
C GLN A 46 -15.07 -14.07 6.34
N PHE A 47 -15.43 -12.77 6.35
CA PHE A 47 -14.48 -11.65 6.32
C PHE A 47 -14.42 -10.95 7.67
N GLN A 48 -14.24 -11.73 8.75
CA GLN A 48 -14.02 -11.17 10.09
C GLN A 48 -12.77 -10.29 10.09
N MET A 49 -12.96 -9.02 10.40
CA MET A 49 -11.89 -8.05 10.61
C MET A 49 -11.45 -8.08 12.07
N PHE A 50 -10.15 -8.07 12.28
CA PHE A 50 -9.55 -8.01 13.62
C PHE A 50 -8.73 -6.73 13.75
N ILE A 51 -8.93 -5.97 14.83
CA ILE A 51 -8.06 -4.83 15.14
C ILE A 51 -6.69 -5.33 15.62
N TRP A 52 -6.71 -6.40 16.40
CA TRP A 52 -5.55 -7.03 17.03
C TRP A 52 -5.82 -8.52 17.25
N HIS A 53 -4.80 -9.27 17.67
CA HIS A 53 -4.95 -10.69 17.97
C HIS A 53 -6.10 -10.93 18.97
N ASN A 54 -7.09 -11.74 18.57
CA ASN A 54 -8.33 -12.03 19.31
C ASN A 54 -9.23 -10.83 19.63
N MET A 55 -9.06 -9.69 18.96
CA MET A 55 -10.00 -8.57 19.04
C MET A 55 -10.78 -8.45 17.74
N GLU A 56 -11.97 -9.06 17.72
CA GLU A 56 -12.92 -8.94 16.63
C GLU A 56 -13.44 -7.50 16.53
N LEU A 57 -13.44 -6.97 15.32
CA LEU A 57 -14.02 -5.67 15.03
C LEU A 57 -15.51 -5.87 14.71
N PRO A 58 -16.43 -5.25 15.47
CA PRO A 58 -17.85 -5.32 15.17
C PRO A 58 -18.15 -4.82 13.74
N ALA A 59 -19.13 -5.43 13.07
CA ALA A 59 -19.50 -5.09 11.69
C ALA A 59 -19.78 -3.58 11.51
N ALA A 60 -20.42 -2.94 12.50
CA ALA A 60 -20.70 -1.50 12.49
C ALA A 60 -19.44 -0.61 12.38
N TRP A 61 -18.29 -1.07 12.87
CA TRP A 61 -17.02 -0.34 12.83
C TRP A 61 -16.13 -0.72 11.64
N SER A 62 -16.54 -1.71 10.84
CA SER A 62 -15.71 -2.25 9.77
C SER A 62 -15.52 -1.29 8.59
N ILE A 63 -16.57 -0.59 8.16
CA ILE A 63 -16.45 0.47 7.13
C ILE A 63 -15.61 1.65 7.64
N PRO A 64 -15.90 2.26 8.81
CA PRO A 64 -15.08 3.34 9.35
C PRO A 64 -13.60 2.97 9.45
N PHE A 65 -13.32 1.76 9.95
CA PHE A 65 -11.96 1.25 10.06
C PHE A 65 -11.29 1.06 8.70
N ALA A 66 -11.98 0.42 7.75
CA ALA A 66 -11.47 0.24 6.39
C ALA A 66 -11.17 1.58 5.70
N ILE A 67 -12.00 2.61 5.90
CA ILE A 67 -11.77 3.96 5.38
C ILE A 67 -10.50 4.56 5.99
N VAL A 68 -10.33 4.49 7.31
CA VAL A 68 -9.15 5.05 8.00
C VAL A 68 -7.87 4.35 7.55
N VAL A 69 -7.87 3.02 7.50
CA VAL A 69 -6.71 2.22 7.06
C VAL A 69 -6.38 2.53 5.60
N SER A 70 -7.38 2.58 4.72
CA SER A 70 -7.20 2.90 3.31
C SER A 70 -6.73 4.34 3.09
N ALA A 71 -7.20 5.32 3.88
CA ALA A 71 -6.72 6.70 3.82
C ALA A 71 -5.25 6.80 4.25
N LEU A 72 -4.85 6.09 5.31
CA LEU A 72 -3.46 6.03 5.77
C LEU A 72 -2.56 5.38 4.71
N LEU A 73 -2.99 4.26 4.14
CA LEU A 73 -2.26 3.60 3.05
C LEU A 73 -2.19 4.47 1.80
N ALA A 74 -3.26 5.20 1.46
CA ALA A 74 -3.24 6.11 0.32
C ALA A 74 -2.21 7.23 0.52
N TYR A 75 -2.12 7.78 1.73
CA TYR A 75 -1.10 8.76 2.09
C TYR A 75 0.33 8.17 1.94
N LEU A 76 0.56 6.97 2.46
CA LEU A 76 1.85 6.26 2.29
C LEU A 76 2.17 6.00 0.80
N THR A 77 1.16 5.60 0.03
CA THR A 77 1.28 5.34 -1.41
C THR A 77 1.72 6.59 -2.17
N MET A 78 1.23 7.77 -1.80
CA MET A 78 1.68 9.04 -2.41
C MET A 78 3.17 9.30 -2.17
N HIS A 79 3.69 9.00 -0.97
CA HIS A 79 5.12 9.14 -0.67
C HIS A 79 5.97 8.13 -1.45
N VAL A 80 5.54 6.87 -1.52
CA VAL A 80 6.21 5.83 -2.32
C VAL A 80 6.24 6.22 -3.79
N LYS A 81 5.12 6.72 -4.34
CA LYS A 81 5.05 7.22 -5.72
C LYS A 81 6.03 8.37 -5.97
N ARG A 82 6.13 9.31 -5.03
CA ARG A 82 7.05 10.45 -5.13
C ARG A 82 8.52 9.98 -5.11
N ALA A 83 8.85 9.06 -4.23
CA ALA A 83 10.19 8.45 -4.15
C ALA A 83 10.54 7.67 -5.42
N LEU A 84 9.61 6.87 -5.94
CA LEU A 84 9.78 6.12 -7.18
C LEU A 84 9.98 7.06 -8.39
N SER A 85 9.18 8.13 -8.50
CA SER A 85 9.31 9.12 -9.56
C SER A 85 10.66 9.85 -9.50
N TYR A 86 11.15 10.15 -8.30
CA TYR A 86 12.48 10.74 -8.09
C TYR A 86 13.61 9.77 -8.48
N LEU A 87 13.52 8.49 -8.10
CA LEU A 87 14.50 7.48 -8.50
C LEU A 87 14.52 7.30 -10.03
N LEU A 88 13.35 7.28 -10.67
CA LEU A 88 13.24 7.19 -12.13
C LEU A 88 13.82 8.43 -12.84
N SER A 89 13.67 9.63 -12.27
CA SER A 89 14.25 10.85 -12.86
C SER A 89 15.77 10.90 -12.76
N LEU A 90 16.37 10.25 -11.76
CA LEU A 90 17.82 10.11 -11.62
C LEU A 90 18.45 9.12 -12.62
N VAL A 91 17.65 8.21 -13.15
CA VAL A 91 18.07 7.20 -14.15
C VAL A 91 17.91 7.71 -15.59
N LYS A 92 16.96 8.64 -15.83
CA LYS A 92 16.73 9.27 -17.14
C LYS A 92 17.94 10.07 -17.61
#